data_AF-A0A6N8B9L9-F1
#
_entry.id   AF-A0A6N8B9L9-F1
#
_cell.length_a   1.000
_cell.length_b   1.000
_cell.length_c   1.000
_cell.angle_alpha   90.00
_cell.angle_beta   90.00
_cell.angle_gamma   90.00
#
_symmetry.space_group_name_H-M   'P 1'
#
loop_
_entity.id
_entity.type
_entity.pdbx_description
1 polymer ?
#
loop_
_entity_poly.entity_id
_entity_poly.type
_entity_poly.pdbx_seq_one_letter_code
_entity_poly.pdbx_strand_id
1 'polypeptide(L)'
;MKELIRRTVREERGDALLFFLFIVPLILSLILWRMDYSQAVTHTEIDFTEGLKKAVKAAANQVTERSQAEGDPRIDSDRAHAAFRAILADNLKLDSGSMAPINNSPLKSPVKYTLVVYNGDDNYIASGAKAVYQYDFDGNTLSSYPLSGSGFPQQFTVTDSGIAYGTGGTFDVVLDAPGCVAVAEVDLKTITDTPAKPVRWASTKIHNRSEEGSND
;
A
#
# COMPACT_ATOMS: atom_id res chain seq x y z
N MET A 1 -13.72 32.00 53.09
CA MET A 1 -13.26 31.45 51.78
C MET A 1 -13.68 32.32 50.59
N LYS A 2 -14.96 32.74 50.47
CA LYS A 2 -15.42 33.69 49.44
C LYS A 2 -14.70 35.06 49.45
N GLU A 3 -14.31 35.56 50.62
CA GLU A 3 -13.62 36.86 50.73
C GLU A 3 -12.13 36.83 50.33
N LEU A 4 -11.46 35.69 50.53
CA LEU A 4 -10.05 35.52 50.10
C LEU A 4 -9.94 35.52 48.58
N ILE A 5 -10.88 34.85 47.90
CA ILE A 5 -10.98 34.83 46.43
C ILE A 5 -11.20 36.25 45.90
N ARG A 6 -12.03 37.06 46.57
CA ARG A 6 -12.37 38.42 46.13
C ARG A 6 -11.20 39.40 46.24
N ARG A 7 -10.28 39.18 47.19
CA ARG A 7 -9.12 40.05 47.40
C ARG A 7 -7.98 39.74 46.42
N THR A 8 -7.75 38.47 46.09
CA THR A 8 -6.72 38.06 45.12
C THR A 8 -7.03 38.48 43.68
N VAL A 9 -8.31 38.63 43.32
CA VAL A 9 -8.74 39.05 41.97
C VAL A 9 -8.51 40.54 41.69
N ARG A 10 -8.24 41.37 42.71
CA ARG A 10 -8.16 42.84 42.57
C ARG A 10 -6.73 43.39 42.41
N GLU A 11 -5.71 42.53 42.46
CA GLU A 11 -4.34 42.88 42.07
C GLU A 11 -4.15 42.52 40.59
N GLU A 12 -3.43 43.33 39.80
CA GLU A 12 -3.17 43.07 38.36
C GLU A 12 -2.56 41.67 38.09
N ARG A 13 -2.04 41.01 39.13
CA ARG A 13 -1.55 39.63 39.11
C ARG A 13 -2.66 38.57 39.06
N GLY A 14 -3.85 38.88 39.59
CA GLY A 14 -5.00 37.97 39.61
C GLY A 14 -5.67 37.82 38.25
N ASP A 15 -5.69 38.88 37.44
CA ASP A 15 -6.28 38.87 36.10
C ASP A 15 -5.41 38.07 35.11
N ALA A 16 -4.08 38.23 35.18
CA ALA A 16 -3.14 37.40 34.42
C ALA A 16 -3.28 35.91 34.74
N LEU A 17 -3.52 35.56 36.02
CA LEU A 17 -3.69 34.18 36.46
C LEU A 17 -5.01 33.56 35.97
N LEU A 18 -6.10 34.35 35.97
CA LEU A 18 -7.38 33.98 35.36
C LEU A 18 -7.25 33.76 33.84
N PHE A 19 -6.55 34.66 33.15
CA PHE A 19 -6.30 34.55 31.72
C PHE A 19 -5.48 33.29 31.38
N PHE A 20 -4.44 33.00 32.16
CA PHE A 20 -3.63 31.78 32.01
C PHE A 20 -4.45 30.52 32.25
N LEU A 21 -5.35 30.54 33.25
CA LEU A 21 -6.25 29.41 33.56
C LEU A 21 -7.18 29.07 32.40
N PHE A 22 -7.58 30.05 31.58
CA PHE A 22 -8.40 29.82 30.39
C PHE A 22 -7.58 29.52 29.13
N ILE A 23 -6.44 30.18 28.95
CA ILE A 23 -5.60 29.99 27.76
C ILE A 23 -4.94 28.63 27.74
N VAL A 24 -4.41 28.14 28.87
CA VAL A 24 -3.72 26.84 28.90
C VAL A 24 -4.63 25.69 28.43
N PRO A 25 -5.86 25.51 28.96
CA PRO A 25 -6.74 24.44 28.48
C PRO A 25 -7.18 24.66 27.02
N LEU A 26 -7.31 25.90 26.56
CA LEU A 26 -7.60 26.20 25.16
C LEU A 26 -6.45 25.77 24.23
N ILE A 27 -5.21 26.12 24.58
CA ILE A 27 -4.01 25.72 23.83
C ILE A 27 -3.86 24.20 23.85
N LEU A 28 -4.02 23.56 25.01
CA LEU A 28 -3.97 22.09 25.12
C LEU A 28 -5.05 21.43 24.25
N SER A 29 -6.27 21.97 24.26
CA SER A 29 -7.35 21.47 23.40
C SER A 29 -6.98 21.60 21.91
N LEU A 30 -6.38 22.72 21.52
CA LEU A 30 -5.96 22.97 20.13
C LEU A 30 -4.81 22.05 19.69
N ILE A 31 -3.87 21.73 20.61
CA ILE A 31 -2.81 20.76 20.38
C ILE A 31 -3.38 19.35 20.23
N LEU A 32 -4.28 18.92 21.12
CA LEU A 32 -4.95 17.61 21.03
C LEU A 32 -5.72 17.46 19.71
N TRP A 33 -6.47 18.50 19.32
CA TRP A 33 -7.19 18.52 18.04
C TRP A 33 -6.27 18.38 16.83
N ARG A 34 -5.08 19.02 16.88
CA ARG A 34 -4.04 18.89 15.85
C ARG A 34 -3.43 17.49 15.82
N MET A 35 -3.23 16.85 16.98
CA MET A 35 -2.62 15.51 17.08
C MET A 35 -3.55 14.42 16.56
N ASP A 36 -4.82 14.42 16.97
CA ASP A 36 -5.81 13.42 16.53
C ASP A 36 -5.97 13.44 15.00
N TYR A 37 -5.94 14.63 14.40
CA TYR A 37 -6.02 14.81 12.95
C TYR A 37 -4.83 14.19 12.20
N SER A 38 -3.60 14.42 12.67
CA SER A 38 -2.40 13.90 12.01
C SER A 38 -2.29 12.38 12.15
N GLN A 39 -2.78 11.82 13.26
CA GLN A 39 -2.73 10.37 13.48
C GLN A 39 -3.69 9.61 12.56
N ALA A 40 -4.91 10.10 12.33
CA ALA A 40 -5.88 9.40 11.50
C ALA A 40 -5.41 9.16 10.05
N VAL A 41 -4.78 10.17 9.43
CA VAL A 41 -4.22 10.04 8.07
C VAL A 41 -3.02 9.09 8.07
N THR A 42 -2.14 9.20 9.06
CA THR A 42 -0.92 8.39 9.15
C THR A 42 -1.24 6.90 9.35
N HIS A 43 -2.18 6.57 10.25
CA HIS A 43 -2.58 5.18 10.48
C HIS A 43 -3.20 4.55 9.25
N THR A 44 -4.09 5.27 8.57
CA THR A 44 -4.74 4.79 7.34
C THR A 44 -3.71 4.51 6.24
N GLU A 45 -2.70 5.36 6.12
CA GLU A 45 -1.65 5.21 5.13
C GLU A 45 -0.70 4.02 5.44
N ILE A 46 -0.39 3.80 6.71
CA ILE A 46 0.39 2.63 7.16
C ILE A 46 -0.39 1.35 6.85
N ASP A 47 -1.67 1.30 7.21
CA ASP A 47 -2.54 0.14 6.96
C ASP A 47 -2.66 -0.14 5.46
N PHE A 48 -2.76 0.90 4.63
CA PHE A 48 -2.75 0.76 3.18
C PHE A 48 -1.44 0.15 2.66
N THR A 49 -0.31 0.66 3.13
CA THR A 49 1.01 0.19 2.71
C THR A 49 1.22 -1.27 3.11
N GLU A 50 0.85 -1.64 4.33
CA GLU A 50 0.92 -3.03 4.80
C GLU A 50 -0.07 -3.96 4.09
N GLY A 51 -1.28 -3.47 3.79
CA GLY A 51 -2.27 -4.18 2.98
C GLY A 51 -1.75 -4.48 1.58
N LEU A 52 -1.12 -3.50 0.93
CA LEU A 52 -0.51 -3.66 -0.40
C LEU A 52 0.62 -4.70 -0.36
N LYS A 53 1.53 -4.63 0.63
CA LYS A 53 2.61 -5.62 0.80
C LYS A 53 2.05 -7.04 0.96
N LYS A 54 1.02 -7.22 1.79
CA LYS A 54 0.36 -8.53 1.97
C LYS A 54 -0.26 -9.03 0.67
N ALA A 55 -0.90 -8.15 -0.10
CA ALA A 55 -1.49 -8.50 -1.38
C ALA A 55 -0.43 -8.95 -2.40
N VAL A 56 0.67 -8.20 -2.54
CA VAL A 56 1.79 -8.57 -3.43
C VAL A 56 2.42 -9.90 -3.01
N LYS A 57 2.63 -10.10 -1.70
CA LYS A 57 3.14 -11.37 -1.17
C LYS A 57 2.20 -12.54 -1.45
N ALA A 58 0.90 -12.35 -1.28
CA ALA A 58 -0.09 -13.38 -1.60
C ALA A 58 -0.13 -13.72 -3.09
N ALA A 59 0.06 -12.72 -3.95
CA ALA A 59 0.17 -12.88 -5.40
C ALA A 59 1.42 -13.70 -5.77
N ALA A 60 2.58 -13.34 -5.21
CA ALA A 60 3.84 -14.05 -5.44
C ALA A 60 3.82 -15.51 -4.94
N ASN A 61 2.95 -15.83 -3.97
CA ASN A 61 2.77 -17.20 -3.47
C ASN A 61 1.83 -18.05 -4.34
N GLN A 62 1.23 -17.52 -5.41
CA GLN A 62 0.40 -18.31 -6.34
C GLN A 62 1.26 -19.09 -7.32
N VAL A 63 2.08 -20.00 -6.82
CA VAL A 63 2.98 -20.83 -7.63
C VAL A 63 2.18 -21.97 -8.30
N THR A 64 2.55 -22.32 -9.53
CA THR A 64 1.95 -23.47 -10.23
C THR A 64 2.49 -24.78 -9.66
N GLU A 65 1.61 -25.77 -9.45
CA GLU A 65 1.97 -27.07 -8.88
C GLU A 65 3.10 -27.76 -9.65
N ARG A 66 3.05 -27.66 -10.99
CA ARG A 66 4.08 -28.23 -11.87
C ARG A 66 5.45 -27.61 -11.61
N SER A 67 5.53 -26.28 -11.61
CA SER A 67 6.79 -25.56 -11.38
C SER A 67 7.37 -25.87 -9.99
N GLN A 68 6.50 -26.01 -8.99
CA GLN A 68 6.90 -26.38 -7.64
C GLN A 68 7.42 -27.81 -7.56
N ALA A 69 6.78 -28.76 -8.27
CA ALA A 69 7.22 -30.15 -8.32
C ALA A 69 8.56 -30.35 -9.04
N GLU A 70 8.85 -29.49 -10.03
CA GLU A 70 10.11 -29.50 -10.78
C GLU A 70 11.24 -28.71 -10.06
N GLY A 71 10.96 -28.10 -8.90
CA GLY A 71 11.96 -27.36 -8.11
C GLY A 71 12.30 -25.96 -8.65
N ASP A 72 11.52 -25.47 -9.61
CA ASP A 72 11.72 -24.19 -10.28
C ASP A 72 10.42 -23.36 -10.18
N PRO A 73 10.12 -22.78 -9.01
CA PRO A 73 8.81 -22.18 -8.74
C PRO A 73 8.51 -21.03 -9.69
N ARG A 74 7.32 -21.07 -10.31
CA ARG A 74 6.79 -20.02 -11.20
C ARG A 74 5.36 -19.66 -10.83
N ILE A 75 5.07 -18.38 -10.92
CA ILE A 75 3.81 -17.76 -10.46
C ILE A 75 2.76 -17.89 -11.57
N ASP A 76 1.61 -18.48 -11.26
CA ASP A 76 0.41 -18.41 -12.10
C ASP A 76 -0.10 -16.96 -12.14
N SER A 77 -0.05 -16.33 -13.30
CA SER A 77 -0.34 -14.90 -13.44
C SER A 77 -1.79 -14.56 -13.08
N ASP A 78 -2.74 -15.39 -13.51
CA ASP A 78 -4.17 -15.12 -13.35
C ASP A 78 -4.62 -15.41 -11.90
N ARG A 79 -4.09 -16.50 -11.29
CA ARG A 79 -4.29 -16.76 -9.86
C ARG A 79 -3.62 -15.71 -8.99
N ALA A 80 -2.42 -15.24 -9.36
CA ALA A 80 -1.72 -14.18 -8.64
C ALA A 80 -2.54 -12.89 -8.60
N HIS A 81 -3.11 -12.49 -9.74
CA HIS A 81 -4.01 -11.33 -9.81
C HIS A 81 -5.28 -11.51 -8.96
N ALA A 82 -5.91 -12.69 -9.01
CA ALA A 82 -7.08 -12.98 -8.18
C ALA A 82 -6.76 -12.91 -6.68
N ALA A 83 -5.64 -13.51 -6.26
CA ALA A 83 -5.17 -13.47 -4.86
C ALA A 83 -4.81 -12.05 -4.42
N PHE A 84 -4.12 -11.28 -5.29
CA PHE A 84 -3.81 -9.88 -5.06
C PHE A 84 -5.08 -9.08 -4.78
N ARG A 85 -6.08 -9.18 -5.67
CA ARG A 85 -7.36 -8.47 -5.53
C ARG A 85 -8.10 -8.84 -4.26
N ALA A 86 -8.17 -10.14 -3.94
CA ALA A 86 -8.88 -10.63 -2.77
C ALA A 86 -8.27 -10.06 -1.48
N ILE A 87 -6.95 -10.12 -1.34
CA ILE A 87 -6.25 -9.61 -0.14
C ILE A 87 -6.30 -8.09 -0.08
N LEU A 88 -6.15 -7.39 -1.20
CA LEU A 88 -6.25 -5.93 -1.22
C LEU A 88 -7.66 -5.47 -0.81
N ALA A 89 -8.70 -6.12 -1.33
CA ALA A 89 -10.09 -5.81 -1.00
C ALA A 89 -10.40 -6.05 0.48
N ASP A 90 -9.91 -7.13 1.08
CA ASP A 90 -10.15 -7.41 2.50
C ASP A 90 -9.44 -6.40 3.43
N ASN A 91 -8.19 -6.03 3.11
CA ASN A 91 -7.44 -5.06 3.90
C ASN A 91 -8.05 -3.65 3.83
N LEU A 92 -8.54 -3.24 2.66
CA LEU A 92 -9.06 -1.88 2.44
C LEU A 92 -10.59 -1.76 2.56
N LYS A 93 -11.26 -2.86 2.94
CA LYS A 93 -12.72 -2.93 3.01
C LYS A 93 -13.34 -2.47 1.69
N LEU A 94 -13.03 -3.22 0.64
CA LEU A 94 -13.58 -3.01 -0.70
C LEU A 94 -14.49 -4.19 -1.07
N ASP A 95 -15.38 -3.93 -2.01
CA ASP A 95 -16.15 -4.97 -2.66
C ASP A 95 -15.23 -5.80 -3.56
N SER A 96 -15.27 -7.12 -3.39
CA SER A 96 -14.38 -8.04 -4.12
C SER A 96 -14.58 -8.03 -5.64
N GLY A 97 -15.78 -7.70 -6.11
CA GLY A 97 -16.12 -7.69 -7.54
C GLY A 97 -15.71 -6.38 -8.23
N SER A 98 -16.15 -5.26 -7.67
CA SER A 98 -15.98 -3.92 -8.25
C SER A 98 -14.74 -3.17 -7.75
N MET A 99 -14.12 -3.62 -6.66
CA MET A 99 -13.08 -2.87 -5.91
C MET A 99 -13.56 -1.51 -5.39
N ALA A 100 -14.88 -1.28 -5.35
CA ALA A 100 -15.46 -0.08 -4.79
C ALA A 100 -15.41 -0.13 -3.25
N PRO A 101 -15.22 1.02 -2.57
CA PRO A 101 -15.27 1.07 -1.11
C PRO A 101 -16.63 0.62 -0.57
N ILE A 102 -16.65 -0.30 0.40
CA ILE A 102 -17.88 -0.64 1.12
C ILE A 102 -18.07 0.28 2.34
N ASN A 103 -19.20 0.14 3.04
CA ASN A 103 -19.46 0.88 4.27
C ASN A 103 -18.31 0.69 5.28
N ASN A 104 -17.85 1.80 5.87
CA ASN A 104 -16.68 1.89 6.76
C ASN A 104 -15.31 1.67 6.12
N SER A 105 -15.21 1.68 4.78
CA SER A 105 -13.91 1.78 4.13
C SER A 105 -13.24 3.13 4.46
N PRO A 106 -11.91 3.15 4.63
CA PRO A 106 -11.15 4.39 4.73
C PRO A 106 -11.06 5.13 3.38
N LEU A 107 -11.54 4.56 2.28
CA LEU A 107 -11.43 5.12 0.94
C LEU A 107 -12.69 5.88 0.51
N LYS A 108 -12.49 6.93 -0.31
CA LYS A 108 -13.54 7.73 -0.95
C LYS A 108 -13.91 7.23 -2.35
N SER A 109 -12.95 6.67 -3.08
CA SER A 109 -13.13 6.16 -4.44
C SER A 109 -12.56 4.74 -4.59
N PRO A 110 -12.88 4.02 -5.68
CA PRO A 110 -12.22 2.77 -6.02
C PRO A 110 -10.69 2.94 -6.06
N VAL A 111 -9.98 1.89 -5.65
CA VAL A 111 -8.51 1.82 -5.75
C VAL A 111 -8.11 1.70 -7.21
N LYS A 112 -7.02 2.36 -7.58
CA LYS A 112 -6.34 2.12 -8.86
C LYS A 112 -5.05 1.37 -8.60
N TYR A 113 -4.70 0.42 -9.44
CA TYR A 113 -3.44 -0.30 -9.28
C TYR A 113 -2.89 -0.83 -10.59
N THR A 114 -1.58 -1.01 -10.61
CA THR A 114 -0.83 -1.79 -11.59
C THR A 114 -0.16 -2.94 -10.87
N LEU A 115 -0.34 -4.17 -11.34
CA LEU A 115 0.36 -5.36 -10.87
C LEU A 115 1.13 -5.98 -12.04
N VAL A 116 2.43 -6.15 -11.87
CA VAL A 116 3.28 -6.92 -12.80
C VAL A 116 3.66 -8.24 -12.13
N VAL A 117 3.35 -9.34 -12.80
CA VAL A 117 3.82 -10.69 -12.45
C VAL A 117 4.99 -11.03 -13.37
N TYR A 118 6.13 -11.37 -12.78
CA TYR A 118 7.38 -11.64 -13.48
C TYR A 118 7.89 -13.04 -13.18
N ASN A 119 8.05 -13.85 -14.21
CA ASN A 119 8.55 -15.22 -14.18
C ASN A 119 9.83 -15.41 -15.00
N GLY A 120 10.21 -14.43 -15.82
CA GLY A 120 11.43 -14.46 -16.63
C GLY A 120 11.41 -15.42 -17.83
N ASP A 121 10.55 -16.44 -17.85
CA ASP A 121 10.45 -17.39 -18.95
C ASP A 121 9.02 -17.95 -19.10
N ASP A 122 8.74 -18.56 -20.26
CA ASP A 122 7.44 -19.17 -20.59
C ASP A 122 7.45 -20.70 -20.42
N ASN A 123 8.42 -21.28 -19.70
CA ASN A 123 8.56 -22.75 -19.60
C ASN A 123 7.31 -23.42 -19.01
N TYR A 124 6.56 -22.68 -18.19
CA TYR A 124 5.36 -23.15 -17.49
C TYR A 124 4.08 -22.44 -17.93
N ILE A 125 4.08 -21.86 -19.14
CA ILE A 125 2.90 -21.12 -19.68
C ILE A 125 1.64 -22.00 -19.75
N ALA A 126 1.80 -23.30 -20.04
CA ALA A 126 0.69 -24.25 -20.08
C ALA A 126 0.00 -24.43 -18.71
N SER A 127 0.69 -24.11 -17.62
CA SER A 127 0.18 -24.12 -16.25
C SER A 127 -0.30 -22.73 -15.79
N GLY A 128 -0.32 -21.72 -16.68
CA GLY A 128 -0.73 -20.34 -16.35
C GLY A 128 0.41 -19.41 -15.92
N ALA A 129 1.65 -19.91 -15.83
CA ALA A 129 2.82 -19.10 -15.50
C ALA A 129 3.41 -18.44 -16.74
N LYS A 130 2.89 -17.27 -17.09
CA LYS A 130 3.34 -16.44 -18.22
C LYS A 130 4.65 -15.72 -17.85
N ALA A 131 5.56 -15.53 -18.80
CA ALA A 131 6.88 -14.92 -18.57
C ALA A 131 6.80 -13.54 -17.89
N VAL A 132 6.01 -12.64 -18.46
CA VAL A 132 5.70 -11.34 -17.86
C VAL A 132 4.29 -10.93 -18.22
N TYR A 133 3.52 -10.52 -17.22
CA TYR A 133 2.15 -10.10 -17.43
C TYR A 133 1.78 -8.93 -16.52
N GLN A 134 1.16 -7.91 -17.11
CA GLN A 134 0.71 -6.70 -16.41
C GLN A 134 -0.81 -6.66 -16.32
N TYR A 135 -1.31 -6.24 -15.17
CA TYR A 135 -2.71 -5.97 -14.88
C TYR A 135 -2.84 -4.53 -14.40
N ASP A 136 -3.61 -3.73 -15.13
CA ASP A 136 -3.92 -2.34 -14.79
C ASP A 136 -5.40 -2.20 -14.51
N PHE A 137 -5.73 -1.67 -13.35
CA PHE A 137 -7.08 -1.36 -12.94
C PHE A 137 -7.20 0.13 -12.68
N ASP A 138 -7.99 0.82 -13.48
CA ASP A 138 -8.15 2.30 -13.44
C ASP A 138 -9.21 2.77 -12.42
N GLY A 139 -9.77 1.84 -11.66
CA GLY A 139 -10.89 2.05 -10.73
C GLY A 139 -12.24 1.54 -11.26
N ASN A 140 -12.36 1.26 -12.56
CA ASN A 140 -13.57 0.75 -13.19
C ASN A 140 -13.28 -0.44 -14.11
N THR A 141 -12.24 -0.34 -14.93
CA THR A 141 -11.90 -1.28 -15.99
C THR A 141 -10.57 -1.94 -15.67
N LEU A 142 -10.52 -3.26 -15.85
CA LEU A 142 -9.30 -4.04 -15.83
C LEU A 142 -8.80 -4.20 -17.27
N SER A 143 -7.59 -3.72 -17.54
CA SER A 143 -6.81 -4.10 -18.71
C SER A 143 -5.68 -5.03 -18.30
N SER A 144 -5.39 -6.02 -19.14
CA SER A 144 -4.26 -6.90 -18.93
C SER A 144 -3.59 -7.25 -20.24
N TYR A 145 -2.27 -7.35 -20.21
CA TYR A 145 -1.47 -7.59 -21.41
C TYR A 145 -0.10 -8.17 -21.06
N PRO A 146 0.49 -8.97 -21.97
CA PRO A 146 1.85 -9.44 -21.81
C PRO A 146 2.83 -8.27 -22.00
N LEU A 147 3.94 -8.32 -21.28
CA LEU A 147 5.06 -7.40 -21.49
C LEU A 147 6.22 -8.14 -22.16
N SER A 148 7.02 -7.40 -22.92
CA SER A 148 8.25 -7.94 -23.53
C SER A 148 9.38 -7.98 -22.51
N GLY A 149 9.69 -9.17 -21.97
CA GLY A 149 10.85 -9.36 -21.10
C GLY A 149 11.13 -10.84 -20.88
N SER A 150 12.41 -11.20 -20.77
CA SER A 150 12.85 -12.57 -20.53
C SER A 150 14.18 -12.61 -19.79
N GLY A 151 14.36 -13.62 -18.95
CA GLY A 151 15.59 -13.92 -18.22
C GLY A 151 15.70 -13.16 -16.89
N PHE A 152 16.52 -13.67 -15.99
CA PHE A 152 16.85 -12.97 -14.75
C PHE A 152 18.28 -12.41 -14.82
N PRO A 153 18.57 -11.25 -14.22
CA PRO A 153 17.64 -10.32 -13.57
C PRO A 153 16.93 -9.39 -14.55
N GLN A 154 15.79 -8.83 -14.13
CA GLN A 154 15.06 -7.80 -14.86
C GLN A 154 14.81 -6.58 -13.97
N GLN A 155 14.98 -5.40 -14.56
CA GLN A 155 14.74 -4.13 -13.89
C GLN A 155 13.42 -3.51 -14.33
N PHE A 156 12.66 -3.07 -13.32
CA PHE A 156 11.41 -2.35 -13.44
C PHE A 156 11.57 -0.98 -12.81
N THR A 157 10.98 0.02 -13.44
CA THR A 157 10.87 1.35 -12.87
C THR A 157 9.43 1.62 -12.46
N VAL A 158 9.28 2.19 -11.27
CA VAL A 158 8.02 2.43 -10.60
C VAL A 158 7.79 3.94 -10.53
N THR A 159 6.65 4.37 -11.05
CA THR A 159 6.21 5.77 -11.09
C THR A 159 4.80 5.88 -10.51
N ASP A 160 4.36 7.12 -10.25
CA ASP A 160 2.98 7.35 -9.81
C ASP A 160 1.95 6.95 -10.87
N SER A 161 2.36 6.89 -12.14
CA SER A 161 1.53 6.49 -13.28
C SER A 161 1.49 4.98 -13.54
N GLY A 162 2.32 4.18 -12.86
CA GLY A 162 2.39 2.74 -13.06
C GLY A 162 3.82 2.21 -13.14
N ILE A 163 3.96 1.04 -13.77
CA ILE A 163 5.21 0.27 -13.83
C ILE A 163 5.66 0.13 -15.28
N ALA A 164 6.95 0.32 -15.54
CA ALA A 164 7.56 0.14 -16.86
C ALA A 164 8.94 -0.55 -16.74
N TYR A 165 9.54 -0.93 -17.86
CA TYR A 165 10.91 -1.45 -17.88
C TYR A 165 11.96 -0.35 -17.76
N GLY A 166 13.12 -0.72 -17.21
CA GLY A 166 14.32 0.12 -17.22
C GLY A 166 14.54 0.87 -15.91
N THR A 167 15.22 2.01 -16.01
CA THR A 167 15.64 2.87 -14.90
C THR A 167 15.16 4.30 -15.11
N GLY A 168 15.11 5.07 -14.02
CA GLY A 168 14.90 6.52 -14.08
C GLY A 168 13.49 7.01 -13.75
N GLY A 169 12.63 6.14 -13.22
CA GLY A 169 11.41 6.51 -12.52
C GLY A 169 11.67 6.89 -11.06
N THR A 170 10.60 6.93 -10.26
CA THR A 170 10.69 7.31 -8.84
C THR A 170 11.45 6.27 -8.02
N PHE A 171 11.27 4.99 -8.35
CA PHE A 171 11.98 3.88 -7.74
C PHE A 171 12.34 2.84 -8.79
N ASP A 172 13.52 2.24 -8.65
CA ASP A 172 13.93 1.11 -9.49
C ASP A 172 13.91 -0.18 -8.67
N VAL A 173 13.28 -1.22 -9.23
CA VAL A 173 13.11 -2.54 -8.62
C VAL A 173 13.79 -3.57 -9.51
N VAL A 174 14.68 -4.38 -8.94
CA VAL A 174 15.35 -5.47 -9.64
C VAL A 174 14.75 -6.80 -9.17
N LEU A 175 14.26 -7.60 -10.11
CA LEU A 175 13.82 -8.97 -9.88
C LEU A 175 14.84 -9.93 -10.52
N ASP A 176 15.62 -10.58 -9.67
CA ASP A 176 16.58 -11.66 -9.98
C ASP A 176 15.96 -13.06 -9.87
N ALA A 177 14.71 -13.14 -9.46
CA ALA A 177 13.92 -14.36 -9.33
C ALA A 177 12.45 -14.05 -9.63
N PRO A 178 11.59 -15.08 -9.85
CA PRO A 178 10.17 -14.89 -10.04
C PRO A 178 9.55 -14.05 -8.92
N GLY A 179 8.70 -13.10 -9.28
CA GLY A 179 8.16 -12.13 -8.32
C GLY A 179 7.02 -11.29 -8.86
N CYS A 180 6.53 -10.42 -8.00
CA CYS A 180 5.49 -9.45 -8.33
C CYS A 180 5.93 -8.05 -7.90
N VAL A 181 5.55 -7.05 -8.69
CA VAL A 181 5.67 -5.62 -8.35
C VAL A 181 4.28 -5.00 -8.51
N ALA A 182 3.85 -4.20 -7.54
CA ALA A 182 2.60 -3.49 -7.64
C ALA A 182 2.75 -2.02 -7.22
N VAL A 183 1.96 -1.18 -7.87
CA VAL A 183 1.71 0.23 -7.54
C VAL A 183 0.22 0.37 -7.32
N ALA A 184 -0.18 1.10 -6.28
CA ALA A 184 -1.57 1.41 -6.05
C ALA A 184 -1.74 2.88 -5.63
N GLU A 185 -2.76 3.52 -6.19
CA GLU A 185 -3.25 4.86 -5.83
C GLU A 185 -4.61 4.69 -5.15
N VAL A 186 -4.76 5.32 -3.98
CA VAL A 186 -6.03 5.36 -3.24
C VAL A 186 -6.45 6.80 -2.97
N ASP A 187 -7.75 7.06 -2.94
CA ASP A 187 -8.31 8.33 -2.47
C ASP A 187 -8.79 8.13 -1.03
N LEU A 188 -8.05 8.67 -0.05
CA LEU A 188 -8.38 8.51 1.36
C LEU A 188 -9.52 9.44 1.77
N LYS A 189 -10.43 8.93 2.60
CA LYS A 189 -11.46 9.73 3.23
C LYS A 189 -10.83 10.57 4.34
N THR A 190 -10.65 11.86 4.05
CA THR A 190 -10.18 12.85 5.00
C THR A 190 -11.35 13.55 5.70
N ILE A 191 -11.13 14.05 6.92
CA ILE A 191 -12.10 14.88 7.65
C ILE A 191 -12.20 16.28 7.03
N THR A 192 -11.11 16.74 6.41
CA THR A 192 -11.04 17.98 5.62
C THR A 192 -11.29 17.64 4.15
N ASP A 193 -11.86 18.56 3.37
CA ASP A 193 -12.03 18.38 1.91
C ASP A 193 -10.70 18.41 1.12
N THR A 194 -9.54 18.33 1.80
CA THR A 194 -8.24 18.24 1.15
C THR A 194 -8.03 16.82 0.63
N PRO A 195 -7.95 16.61 -0.70
CA PRO A 195 -7.76 15.28 -1.26
C PRO A 195 -6.39 14.72 -0.84
N ALA A 196 -6.39 13.55 -0.21
CA ALA A 196 -5.18 12.79 0.10
C ALA A 196 -5.13 11.57 -0.81
N LYS A 197 -4.29 11.65 -1.86
CA LYS A 197 -4.11 10.59 -2.84
C LYS A 197 -2.71 9.96 -2.75
N PRO A 198 -2.41 9.20 -1.70
CA PRO A 198 -1.11 8.54 -1.60
C PRO A 198 -0.98 7.46 -2.68
N VAL A 199 0.15 7.47 -3.37
CA VAL A 199 0.59 6.37 -4.23
C VAL A 199 1.62 5.54 -3.47
N ARG A 200 1.41 4.24 -3.35
CA ARG A 200 2.34 3.32 -2.68
C ARG A 200 2.68 2.17 -3.61
N TRP A 201 3.85 1.60 -3.40
CA TRP A 201 4.33 0.46 -4.16
C TRP A 201 4.86 -0.63 -3.24
N ALA A 202 4.86 -1.85 -3.74
CA ALA A 202 5.46 -3.00 -3.06
C ALA A 202 6.00 -3.98 -4.10
N SER A 203 7.06 -4.69 -3.74
CA SER A 203 7.59 -5.79 -4.53
C SER A 203 7.83 -7.01 -3.64
N THR A 204 7.75 -8.20 -4.21
CA THR A 204 8.08 -9.46 -3.55
C THR A 204 8.64 -10.42 -4.57
N LYS A 205 9.70 -11.14 -4.20
CA LYS A 205 10.29 -12.21 -5.01
C LYS A 205 10.31 -13.52 -4.24
N ILE A 206 10.21 -14.62 -4.97
CA ILE A 206 10.37 -15.97 -4.42
C ILE A 206 11.86 -16.20 -4.19
N HIS A 207 12.23 -16.54 -2.96
CA HIS A 207 13.60 -16.94 -2.64
C HIS A 207 13.68 -18.46 -2.70
N ASN A 208 14.63 -18.99 -3.48
CA ASN A 208 14.91 -20.41 -3.49
C ASN A 208 15.91 -20.74 -2.37
N ARG A 209 15.58 -21.74 -1.55
CA ARG A 209 16.38 -22.12 -0.37
C ARG A 209 17.79 -22.64 -0.71
N SER A 210 18.07 -22.96 -1.97
CA SER A 210 19.34 -23.54 -2.42
C SER A 210 20.53 -22.57 -2.39
N GLU A 211 20.32 -21.27 -2.22
CA GLU A 211 21.41 -20.27 -2.23
C GLU A 211 22.03 -19.99 -0.85
N GLU A 212 21.43 -20.47 0.25
CA GLU A 212 21.96 -20.27 1.61
C GLU A 212 22.99 -21.34 2.05
N GLY A 213 23.34 -22.31 1.19
CA GLY A 213 24.15 -23.48 1.55
C GLY A 213 25.55 -23.58 0.93
N SER A 214 26.04 -22.57 0.21
CA SER A 214 27.36 -22.61 -0.44
C SER A 214 28.34 -21.60 0.19
N ASN A 215 28.50 -21.69 1.50
CA ASN A 215 29.63 -21.11 2.23
C ASN A 215 30.15 -22.15 3.22
N ASP A 216 30.67 -23.27 2.68
CA ASP A 216 31.55 -24.21 3.39
C ASP A 216 32.79 -24.48 2.52
#